data_AF-A0A821FDD2-F1
#
_entry.id   AF-A0A821FDD2-F1
#
_cell.length_a   1.000
_cell.length_b   1.000
_cell.length_c   1.000
_cell.angle_alpha   90.00
_cell.angle_beta   90.00
_cell.angle_gamma   90.00
#
_symmetry.space_group_name_H-M   'P 1'
#
loop_
_entity.id
_entity.type
_entity.pdbx_description
1 polymer ?
#
loop_
_entity_poly.entity_id
_entity_poly.type
_entity_poly.pdbx_seq_one_letter_code
_entity_poly.pdbx_strand_id
1 'polypeptide(L)'
;MSILWTCRQQYSQLIVRHLTSQIIRPIIMGNLFNKNRKAPYPGTTDVYRTAISNEKIPWNVDWPDYEPTEYTSEKVLQNPPWADDPNAKKIKNYNALDGQIDRRSFMGKYEIDQETNRPKNPRGRTGLSGRGLLGRWGPNHAGDSIITRWSKDQYGSKQKVLEILLITRKDTGSLALPGGMIDPGEQASTAIKREFIEEAMNSNPDAAAQIEDLFQLATSAYKGYVDDPRNTGKKLLLKSLQN
;
A
#
# COMPACT_ATOMS: atom_id res chain seq x y z
N MET A 1 30.25 -18.70 -1.58
CA MET A 1 29.34 -19.01 -0.45
C MET A 1 27.98 -19.35 -1.05
N SER A 2 27.53 -20.59 -0.89
CA SER A 2 26.44 -21.18 -1.68
C SER A 2 25.08 -20.81 -1.13
N ILE A 3 24.17 -20.32 -1.99
CA ILE A 3 22.76 -20.14 -1.64
C ILE A 3 22.14 -21.53 -1.49
N LEU A 4 22.11 -22.02 -0.25
CA LEU A 4 21.51 -23.29 0.14
C LEU A 4 19.99 -23.16 0.09
N TRP A 5 19.40 -23.65 -1.00
CA TRP A 5 17.99 -24.01 -1.05
C TRP A 5 17.82 -25.44 -0.51
N THR A 6 18.02 -25.63 0.79
CA THR A 6 17.56 -26.84 1.51
C THR A 6 17.13 -26.51 2.94
N CYS A 7 15.83 -26.69 3.18
CA CYS A 7 15.14 -27.24 4.35
C CYS A 7 15.81 -27.17 5.75
N ARG A 8 15.11 -26.47 6.66
CA ARG A 8 15.15 -26.51 8.14
C ARG A 8 16.42 -26.04 8.86
N GLN A 9 16.39 -24.77 9.26
CA GLN A 9 16.64 -24.32 10.63
C GLN A 9 15.57 -23.25 10.97
N GLN A 10 15.13 -23.25 12.23
CA GLN A 10 13.86 -22.70 12.76
C GLN A 10 13.44 -21.28 12.28
N TYR A 11 12.14 -21.12 12.02
CA TYR A 11 11.36 -19.87 11.76
C TYR A 11 11.07 -19.40 10.32
N SER A 12 11.07 -20.28 9.32
CA SER A 12 10.40 -20.01 8.04
C SER A 12 9.57 -21.21 7.59
N GLN A 13 8.35 -21.32 8.13
CA GLN A 13 7.39 -22.30 7.63
C GLN A 13 6.86 -21.83 6.27
N LEU A 14 7.44 -22.39 5.22
CA LEU A 14 6.95 -22.32 3.86
C LEU A 14 5.86 -23.38 3.65
N ILE A 15 5.04 -23.13 2.62
CA ILE A 15 4.02 -23.99 1.98
C ILE A 15 2.58 -23.70 2.43
N VAL A 16 1.86 -22.96 1.59
CA VAL A 16 0.44 -23.22 1.36
C VAL A 16 0.20 -23.47 -0.13
N ARG A 17 -0.44 -24.61 -0.37
CA ARG A 17 -0.86 -25.16 -1.66
C ARG A 17 -2.05 -24.38 -2.23
N HIS A 18 -2.14 -24.41 -3.56
CA HIS A 18 -3.35 -24.16 -4.37
C HIS A 18 -3.90 -22.73 -4.38
N LEU A 19 -3.36 -21.90 -5.28
CA LEU A 19 -4.12 -20.81 -5.90
C LEU A 19 -4.60 -21.29 -7.27
N THR A 20 -5.61 -22.17 -7.29
CA THR A 20 -6.35 -22.46 -8.51
C THR A 20 -7.16 -21.22 -8.91
N SER A 21 -6.75 -20.60 -10.01
CA SER A 21 -7.58 -19.87 -10.98
C SER A 21 -8.65 -18.86 -10.50
N GLN A 22 -8.49 -18.20 -9.34
CA GLN A 22 -9.40 -17.12 -8.94
C GLN A 22 -8.78 -15.72 -8.77
N ILE A 23 -7.48 -15.51 -9.02
CA ILE A 23 -6.84 -14.18 -8.78
C ILE A 23 -6.87 -13.23 -9.99
N ILE A 24 -7.45 -13.62 -11.13
CA ILE A 24 -7.85 -12.64 -12.15
C ILE A 24 -9.29 -12.93 -12.56
N ARG A 25 -10.23 -12.69 -11.63
CA ARG A 25 -11.55 -12.29 -12.08
C ARG A 25 -11.40 -10.84 -12.56
N PRO A 26 -11.91 -10.47 -13.75
CA PRO A 26 -12.20 -9.07 -13.99
C PRO A 26 -13.06 -8.64 -12.81
N ILE A 27 -12.65 -7.58 -12.10
CA ILE A 27 -13.47 -6.99 -11.05
C ILE A 27 -14.68 -6.38 -11.77
N ILE A 28 -15.65 -7.24 -12.03
CA ILE A 28 -17.01 -6.88 -12.42
C ILE A 28 -17.52 -5.99 -11.28
N MET A 29 -18.07 -4.83 -11.65
CA MET A 29 -18.71 -3.88 -10.75
C MET A 29 -19.52 -4.61 -9.68
N GLY A 30 -19.19 -4.46 -8.40
CA GLY A 30 -19.97 -5.07 -7.33
C GLY A 30 -19.36 -5.06 -5.93
N ASN A 31 -18.03 -5.10 -5.79
CA ASN A 31 -17.41 -5.01 -4.46
C ASN A 31 -17.07 -3.56 -4.13
N LEU A 32 -17.95 -2.91 -3.38
CA LEU A 32 -17.63 -1.67 -2.70
C LEU A 32 -16.37 -1.84 -1.83
N PHE A 33 -15.45 -0.89 -1.90
CA PHE A 33 -14.27 -0.81 -1.03
C PHE A 33 -14.68 -0.90 0.43
N ASN A 34 -14.31 -1.98 1.12
CA ASN A 34 -14.81 -2.25 2.47
C ASN A 34 -13.72 -2.19 3.53
N LYS A 35 -12.43 -2.27 3.15
CA LYS A 35 -11.34 -2.21 4.14
C LYS A 35 -11.15 -0.78 4.66
N ASN A 36 -11.19 0.20 3.77
CA ASN A 36 -11.06 1.63 4.10
C ASN A 36 -12.21 2.21 4.94
N ARG A 37 -13.25 1.42 5.25
CA ARG A 37 -14.37 1.78 6.14
C ARG A 37 -14.48 0.92 7.40
N LYS A 38 -13.50 0.03 7.65
CA LYS A 38 -13.46 -0.73 8.90
C LYS A 38 -13.20 0.19 10.09
N ALA A 39 -13.80 -0.16 11.22
CA ALA A 39 -13.66 0.50 12.51
C ALA A 39 -13.35 -0.55 13.61
N PRO A 40 -12.69 -0.16 14.72
CA PRO A 40 -12.06 1.15 14.92
C PRO A 40 -10.91 1.37 13.94
N TYR A 41 -10.53 2.64 13.75
CA TYR A 41 -9.42 3.01 12.87
C TYR A 41 -8.13 2.30 13.34
N PRO A 42 -7.26 1.78 12.43
CA PRO A 42 -6.10 0.99 12.84
C PRO A 42 -5.22 1.68 13.90
N GLY A 43 -4.84 0.92 14.93
CA GLY A 43 -4.02 1.43 16.04
C GLY A 43 -4.77 2.26 17.08
N THR A 44 -6.11 2.29 17.03
CA THR A 44 -6.97 2.98 17.99
C THR A 44 -8.02 2.03 18.57
N THR A 45 -8.56 2.34 19.73
CA THR A 45 -9.67 1.61 20.36
C THR A 45 -10.99 2.38 20.32
N ASP A 46 -10.92 3.68 20.05
CA ASP A 46 -11.98 4.67 20.27
C ASP A 46 -12.28 5.57 19.06
N VAL A 47 -11.50 5.45 17.97
CA VAL A 47 -11.75 6.25 16.75
C VAL A 47 -12.60 5.45 15.78
N TYR A 48 -13.87 5.84 15.67
CA TYR A 48 -14.83 5.28 14.73
C TYR A 48 -15.02 6.19 13.52
N ARG A 49 -15.46 5.60 12.41
CA ARG A 49 -15.77 6.34 11.18
C ARG A 49 -17.25 6.69 11.17
N THR A 50 -17.61 7.88 10.69
CA THR A 50 -19.00 8.24 10.40
C THR A 50 -19.60 7.21 9.44
N ALA A 51 -20.78 6.68 9.77
CA ALA A 51 -21.46 5.70 8.93
C ALA A 51 -21.88 6.33 7.60
N ILE A 52 -21.68 5.60 6.50
CA ILE A 52 -21.98 6.07 5.15
C ILE A 52 -22.76 4.97 4.42
N SER A 53 -23.93 5.30 3.89
CA SER A 53 -24.67 4.42 2.98
C SER A 53 -23.95 4.32 1.63
N ASN A 54 -24.15 3.21 0.91
CA ASN A 54 -23.39 2.97 -0.32
C ASN A 54 -23.60 4.07 -1.39
N GLU A 55 -24.79 4.65 -1.42
CA GLU A 55 -25.20 5.71 -2.35
C GLU A 55 -24.51 7.04 -2.06
N LYS A 56 -24.07 7.25 -0.81
CA LYS A 56 -23.42 8.48 -0.35
C LYS A 56 -21.89 8.43 -0.42
N ILE A 57 -21.29 7.32 -0.87
CA ILE A 57 -19.84 7.20 -1.02
C ILE A 57 -19.28 8.16 -2.09
N PRO A 58 -19.86 8.27 -3.31
CA PRO A 58 -19.30 9.14 -4.34
C PRO A 58 -19.37 10.62 -3.95
N TRP A 59 -18.29 11.37 -4.16
CA TRP A 59 -18.22 12.80 -3.79
C TRP A 59 -19.21 13.70 -4.54
N ASN A 60 -19.60 13.29 -5.75
CA ASN A 60 -20.58 14.00 -6.57
C ASN A 60 -22.03 13.85 -6.08
N VAL A 61 -22.28 12.98 -5.10
CA VAL A 61 -23.57 12.91 -4.42
C VAL A 61 -23.57 13.92 -3.29
N ASP A 62 -24.51 14.86 -3.37
CA ASP A 62 -24.68 15.90 -2.37
C ASP A 62 -25.00 15.31 -1.01
N TRP A 63 -24.27 15.81 -0.01
CA TRP A 63 -24.47 15.50 1.39
C TRP A 63 -23.92 16.67 2.22
N PRO A 64 -24.66 17.78 2.32
CA PRO A 64 -24.22 18.99 3.03
C PRO A 64 -23.90 18.72 4.50
N ASP A 65 -24.68 17.86 5.15
CA ASP A 65 -24.51 17.49 6.56
C ASP A 65 -23.46 16.39 6.77
N TYR A 66 -22.61 16.11 5.76
CA TYR A 66 -21.55 15.11 5.91
C TYR A 66 -20.43 15.64 6.80
N GLU A 67 -20.47 15.22 8.06
CA GLU A 67 -19.44 15.51 9.05
C GLU A 67 -18.65 14.22 9.38
N PRO A 68 -17.55 13.94 8.67
CA PRO A 68 -16.70 12.81 8.99
C PRO A 68 -15.95 13.02 10.31
N THR A 69 -15.70 11.94 11.03
CA THR A 69 -14.80 11.96 12.19
C THR A 69 -13.40 12.44 11.77
N GLU A 70 -12.89 13.52 12.37
CA GLU A 70 -11.53 14.01 12.12
C GLU A 70 -10.52 13.23 12.98
N TYR A 71 -9.55 12.59 12.34
CA TYR A 71 -8.47 11.93 13.07
C TYR A 71 -7.13 12.03 12.34
N THR A 72 -6.09 12.35 13.10
CA THR A 72 -4.68 12.23 12.72
C THR A 72 -3.93 11.72 13.93
N SER A 73 -3.10 10.69 13.76
CA SER A 73 -2.36 10.12 14.89
C SER A 73 -1.35 11.12 15.45
N GLU A 74 -1.06 11.02 16.74
CA GLU A 74 -0.10 11.88 17.42
C GLU A 74 1.28 11.88 16.73
N LYS A 75 1.74 10.70 16.30
CA LYS A 75 3.00 10.56 15.55
C LYS A 75 3.03 11.37 14.25
N VAL A 76 1.89 11.53 13.57
CA VAL A 76 1.78 12.36 12.36
C VAL A 76 1.63 13.83 12.72
N LEU A 77 0.94 14.16 13.82
CA LEU A 77 0.79 15.54 14.32
C LEU A 77 2.11 16.16 14.77
N GLN A 78 3.02 15.35 15.33
CA GLN A 78 4.40 15.74 15.65
C GLN A 78 5.23 16.17 14.42
N ASN A 79 4.67 16.05 13.22
CA ASN A 79 5.25 16.50 11.96
C ASN A 79 6.70 16.00 11.71
N PRO A 80 6.93 14.67 11.79
CA PRO A 80 8.23 14.10 11.44
C PRO A 80 8.56 14.33 9.95
N PRO A 81 9.82 14.14 9.51
CA PRO A 81 10.23 14.42 8.13
C PRO A 81 9.41 13.72 7.03
N TRP A 82 8.83 12.56 7.35
CA TRP A 82 7.97 11.79 6.45
C TRP A 82 6.49 12.26 6.42
N ALA A 83 6.10 13.18 7.29
CA ALA A 83 4.75 13.75 7.36
C ALA A 83 4.70 15.15 6.75
N ASP A 84 3.52 15.53 6.26
CA ASP A 84 3.26 16.90 5.82
C ASP A 84 2.94 17.81 7.01
N ASP A 85 2.93 19.12 6.79
CA ASP A 85 2.37 20.06 7.75
C ASP A 85 0.87 19.74 8.02
N PRO A 86 0.40 19.82 9.28
CA PRO A 86 -1.02 19.67 9.60
C PRO A 86 -1.93 20.64 8.84
N ASN A 87 -1.45 21.85 8.54
CA ASN A 87 -2.17 22.82 7.72
C ASN A 87 -1.98 22.53 6.23
N ALA A 88 -2.98 21.88 5.64
CA ALA A 88 -3.01 21.55 4.21
C ALA A 88 -2.86 22.79 3.29
N LYS A 89 -3.18 24.00 3.76
CA LYS A 89 -2.99 25.25 2.99
C LYS A 89 -1.51 25.57 2.71
N LYS A 90 -0.57 24.94 3.42
CA LYS A 90 0.86 25.08 3.13
C LYS A 90 1.34 24.20 1.97
N ILE A 91 0.52 23.25 1.52
CA ILE A 91 0.87 22.38 0.39
C ILE A 91 0.60 23.12 -0.92
N LYS A 92 1.63 23.23 -1.76
CA LYS A 92 1.61 24.07 -2.95
C LYS A 92 1.14 23.32 -4.19
N ASN A 93 1.69 22.11 -4.42
CA ASN A 93 1.57 21.45 -5.72
C ASN A 93 0.93 20.06 -5.61
N TYR A 94 -0.39 20.00 -5.41
CA TYR A 94 -1.12 18.74 -5.58
C TYR A 94 -1.13 18.28 -7.04
N ASN A 95 -1.27 16.97 -7.27
CA ASN A 95 -1.28 16.37 -8.61
C ASN A 95 0.01 16.63 -9.43
N ALA A 96 1.12 16.94 -8.78
CA ALA A 96 2.42 17.20 -9.38
C ALA A 96 3.56 16.73 -8.45
N LEU A 97 4.80 16.84 -8.91
CA LEU A 97 5.97 16.70 -8.04
C LEU A 97 6.14 17.99 -7.23
N ASP A 98 6.13 17.89 -5.90
CA ASP A 98 6.23 19.01 -4.97
C ASP A 98 7.56 18.93 -4.21
N GLY A 99 8.61 19.48 -4.81
CA GLY A 99 9.99 19.26 -4.36
C GLY A 99 10.38 17.79 -4.54
N GLN A 100 10.61 17.09 -3.43
CA GLN A 100 10.93 15.65 -3.43
C GLN A 100 9.70 14.75 -3.22
N ILE A 101 8.52 15.33 -2.99
CA ILE A 101 7.30 14.57 -2.69
C ILE A 101 6.50 14.42 -3.97
N ASP A 102 6.36 13.20 -4.47
CA ASP A 102 5.42 12.93 -5.57
C ASP A 102 3.99 12.95 -5.05
N ARG A 103 3.22 13.96 -5.47
CA ARG A 103 1.80 14.10 -5.12
C ARG A 103 0.90 13.70 -6.29
N ARG A 104 1.42 13.05 -7.33
CA ARG A 104 0.59 12.54 -8.43
C ARG A 104 -0.07 11.23 -8.03
N SER A 105 -1.23 10.95 -8.59
CA SER A 105 -1.88 9.65 -8.43
C SER A 105 -1.79 8.81 -9.69
N PHE A 106 -1.63 7.50 -9.52
CA PHE A 106 -1.74 6.53 -10.61
C PHE A 106 -3.18 6.42 -11.15
N MET A 107 -4.16 7.02 -10.45
CA MET A 107 -5.56 7.12 -10.90
C MET A 107 -5.86 8.39 -11.71
N GLY A 108 -4.86 9.19 -12.06
CA GLY A 108 -5.06 10.51 -12.66
C GLY A 108 -5.24 11.60 -11.60
N LYS A 109 -5.74 12.78 -12.02
CA LYS A 109 -5.88 13.92 -11.11
C LYS A 109 -6.99 13.66 -10.10
N TYR A 110 -6.71 13.92 -8.82
CA TYR A 110 -7.71 13.92 -7.76
C TYR A 110 -8.16 15.35 -7.44
N GLU A 111 -9.41 15.48 -7.01
CA GLU A 111 -9.99 16.77 -6.63
C GLU A 111 -9.39 17.31 -5.32
N ILE A 112 -9.29 18.64 -5.24
CA ILE A 112 -8.96 19.36 -4.02
C ILE A 112 -10.21 20.09 -3.53
N ASP A 113 -10.51 19.90 -2.26
CA ASP A 113 -11.54 20.64 -1.54
C ASP A 113 -11.12 22.11 -1.42
N GLN A 114 -11.88 23.02 -2.04
CA GLN A 114 -11.48 24.43 -2.18
C GLN A 114 -11.46 25.18 -0.83
N GLU A 115 -12.31 24.79 0.12
CA GLU A 115 -12.40 25.45 1.41
C GLU A 115 -11.25 25.05 2.34
N THR A 116 -10.99 23.73 2.41
CA THR A 116 -10.00 23.16 3.33
C THR A 116 -8.61 23.03 2.71
N ASN A 117 -8.48 23.18 1.39
CA ASN A 117 -7.30 22.83 0.59
C ASN A 117 -6.87 21.36 0.76
N ARG A 118 -7.77 20.46 1.17
CA ARG A 118 -7.47 19.05 1.40
C ARG A 118 -7.86 18.22 0.17
N PRO A 119 -7.03 17.25 -0.25
CA PRO A 119 -7.39 16.37 -1.35
C PRO A 119 -8.59 15.49 -1.01
N LYS A 120 -9.42 15.16 -1.99
CA LYS A 120 -10.50 14.17 -1.87
C LYS A 120 -10.00 12.82 -2.34
N ASN A 121 -10.31 11.76 -1.59
CA ASN A 121 -10.01 10.40 -1.99
C ASN A 121 -10.80 10.06 -3.28
N PRO A 122 -10.14 9.66 -4.38
CA PRO A 122 -10.78 9.40 -5.67
C PRO A 122 -11.72 8.19 -5.66
N ARG A 123 -11.73 7.38 -4.59
CA ARG A 123 -12.70 6.30 -4.36
C ARG A 123 -13.88 6.69 -3.48
N GLY A 124 -14.01 7.97 -3.12
CA GLY A 124 -15.15 8.49 -2.38
C GLY A 124 -14.90 8.70 -0.88
N ARG A 125 -15.99 9.01 -0.19
CA ARG A 125 -16.06 9.21 1.27
C ARG A 125 -15.73 7.91 2.01
N THR A 126 -15.04 8.02 3.15
CA THR A 126 -14.70 6.87 4.01
C THR A 126 -15.14 7.03 5.47
N GLY A 127 -15.82 8.12 5.81
CA GLY A 127 -16.34 8.39 7.15
C GLY A 127 -15.29 8.94 8.10
N LEU A 128 -14.07 9.16 7.62
CA LEU A 128 -12.97 9.72 8.40
C LEU A 128 -12.29 10.81 7.59
N SER A 129 -12.11 12.00 8.16
CA SER A 129 -11.26 13.06 7.62
C SER A 129 -9.88 13.03 8.29
N GLY A 130 -9.11 14.12 8.18
CA GLY A 130 -7.72 14.12 8.61
C GLY A 130 -6.84 13.10 7.88
N ARG A 131 -5.76 12.73 8.55
CA ARG A 131 -4.65 11.97 7.96
C ARG A 131 -4.51 10.55 8.47
N GLY A 132 -5.17 10.22 9.59
CA GLY A 132 -4.99 8.95 10.26
C GLY A 132 -3.52 8.67 10.56
N LEU A 133 -3.01 7.54 10.09
CA LEU A 133 -1.62 7.10 10.27
C LEU A 133 -0.70 7.48 9.10
N LEU A 134 -1.24 8.00 8.00
CA LEU A 134 -0.46 8.32 6.81
C LEU A 134 0.12 9.73 6.92
N GLY A 135 1.36 9.94 6.48
CA GLY A 135 2.06 11.22 6.63
C GLY A 135 1.58 12.30 5.64
N ARG A 136 1.40 11.94 4.37
CA ARG A 136 1.19 12.89 3.26
C ARG A 136 -0.27 13.17 2.96
N TRP A 137 -0.66 14.44 2.76
CA TRP A 137 -1.98 14.79 2.22
C TRP A 137 -2.13 14.25 0.80
N GLY A 138 -3.18 13.47 0.55
CA GLY A 138 -3.44 12.84 -0.76
C GLY A 138 -2.77 11.47 -0.87
N PRO A 139 -2.07 11.16 -1.98
CA PRO A 139 -1.43 9.87 -2.19
C PRO A 139 -0.26 9.65 -1.23
N ASN A 140 -0.16 8.45 -0.69
CA ASN A 140 1.02 7.95 0.02
C ASN A 140 1.51 6.75 -0.79
N HIS A 141 2.71 6.85 -1.37
CA HIS A 141 3.22 5.83 -2.29
C HIS A 141 3.96 4.73 -1.53
N ALA A 142 3.67 3.49 -1.91
CA ALA A 142 4.34 2.29 -1.46
C ALA A 142 4.73 1.43 -2.66
N GLY A 143 5.74 0.59 -2.47
CA GLY A 143 6.21 -0.36 -3.45
C GLY A 143 6.31 -1.75 -2.84
N ASP A 144 5.86 -2.78 -3.57
CA ASP A 144 6.06 -4.15 -3.15
C ASP A 144 6.54 -5.03 -4.30
N SER A 145 7.39 -5.97 -3.94
CA SER A 145 7.96 -6.94 -4.86
C SER A 145 7.17 -8.25 -4.81
N ILE A 146 6.89 -8.79 -6.00
CA ILE A 146 6.26 -10.09 -6.19
C ILE A 146 7.30 -11.00 -6.81
N ILE A 147 8.07 -11.70 -5.97
CA ILE A 147 9.08 -12.62 -6.49
C ILE A 147 8.45 -13.98 -6.69
N THR A 148 8.48 -14.45 -7.93
CA THR A 148 7.87 -15.73 -8.32
C THR A 148 8.88 -16.69 -8.92
N ARG A 149 8.62 -17.99 -8.76
CA ARG A 149 9.34 -19.05 -9.49
C ARG A 149 8.44 -20.26 -9.70
N TRP A 150 8.75 -21.07 -10.70
CA TRP A 150 8.11 -22.38 -10.84
C TRP A 150 8.69 -23.38 -9.83
N SER A 151 7.82 -24.11 -9.15
CA SER A 151 8.23 -25.20 -8.26
C SER A 151 8.99 -26.27 -9.05
N LYS A 152 10.09 -26.75 -8.48
CA LYS A 152 10.84 -27.89 -9.02
C LYS A 152 10.22 -29.23 -8.61
N ASP A 153 9.34 -29.21 -7.62
CA ASP A 153 8.69 -30.40 -7.11
C ASP A 153 7.68 -30.91 -8.13
N GLN A 154 8.01 -32.04 -8.73
CA GLN A 154 7.10 -32.82 -9.53
C GLN A 154 6.22 -33.63 -8.55
N TYR A 155 5.20 -33.02 -7.96
CA TYR A 155 4.22 -33.73 -7.12
C TYR A 155 3.38 -34.73 -7.95
N GLY A 156 3.98 -35.58 -8.78
CA GLY A 156 3.31 -36.50 -9.71
C GLY A 156 2.28 -35.88 -10.64
N SER A 157 2.08 -34.57 -10.57
CA SER A 157 0.97 -33.84 -11.19
C SER A 157 1.50 -33.13 -12.42
N LYS A 158 0.74 -33.19 -13.52
CA LYS A 158 1.04 -32.43 -14.74
C LYS A 158 0.85 -30.91 -14.58
N GLN A 159 0.54 -30.43 -13.38
CA GLN A 159 0.29 -29.01 -13.13
C GLN A 159 1.57 -28.30 -12.70
N LYS A 160 1.88 -27.19 -13.38
CA LYS A 160 2.93 -26.26 -12.96
C LYS A 160 2.45 -25.51 -11.71
N VAL A 161 3.23 -25.56 -10.64
CA VAL A 161 2.95 -24.83 -9.40
C VAL A 161 3.83 -23.58 -9.36
N LEU A 162 3.22 -22.41 -9.19
CA LEU A 162 3.95 -21.14 -8.99
C LEU A 162 4.17 -20.93 -7.48
N GLU A 163 5.41 -20.68 -7.10
CA GLU A 163 5.81 -20.29 -5.75
C GLU A 163 6.02 -18.78 -5.70
N ILE A 164 5.62 -18.16 -4.59
CA ILE A 164 5.77 -16.73 -4.34
C ILE A 164 6.53 -16.54 -3.04
N LEU A 165 7.49 -15.63 -3.02
CA LEU A 165 8.18 -15.23 -1.80
C LEU A 165 7.27 -14.32 -0.96
N LEU A 166 7.05 -14.71 0.29
CA LEU A 166 6.33 -13.94 1.28
C LEU A 166 7.20 -13.75 2.52
N ILE A 167 6.99 -12.66 3.22
CA ILE A 167 7.57 -12.37 4.53
C ILE A 167 6.49 -12.50 5.62
N THR A 168 6.93 -12.73 6.84
CA THR A 168 6.05 -12.63 8.02
C THR A 168 6.28 -11.28 8.67
N ARG A 169 5.26 -10.43 8.70
CA ARG A 169 5.37 -9.11 9.34
C ARG A 169 5.60 -9.26 10.84
N LYS A 170 6.56 -8.52 11.39
CA LYS A 170 6.90 -8.56 12.83
C LYS A 170 5.74 -8.08 13.73
N ASP A 171 4.93 -7.15 13.24
CA ASP A 171 3.88 -6.48 14.02
C ASP A 171 2.59 -7.32 14.16
N THR A 172 2.24 -8.08 13.13
CA THR A 172 0.94 -8.76 12.99
C THR A 172 1.07 -10.27 12.85
N GLY A 173 2.29 -10.78 12.63
CA GLY A 173 2.53 -12.20 12.32
C GLY A 173 1.91 -12.65 10.99
N SER A 174 1.35 -11.73 10.21
CA SER A 174 0.66 -12.04 8.96
C SER A 174 1.67 -12.17 7.81
N LEU A 175 1.38 -13.08 6.88
CA LEU A 175 2.11 -13.17 5.63
C LEU A 175 1.82 -11.95 4.75
N ALA A 176 2.87 -11.38 4.16
CA ALA A 176 2.79 -10.23 3.28
C ALA A 176 3.81 -10.32 2.14
N LEU A 177 3.60 -9.53 1.09
CA LEU A 177 4.65 -9.24 0.12
C LEU A 177 5.72 -8.36 0.79
N PRO A 178 7.01 -8.55 0.46
CA PRO A 178 8.06 -7.65 0.87
C PRO A 178 7.92 -6.30 0.17
N GLY A 179 7.78 -5.24 0.96
CA GLY A 179 7.51 -3.91 0.46
C GLY A 179 7.28 -2.90 1.57
N GLY A 180 7.36 -1.63 1.18
CA GLY A 180 7.25 -0.53 2.12
C GLY A 180 6.99 0.80 1.43
N MET A 181 7.17 1.87 2.20
CA MET A 181 6.85 3.21 1.75
C MET A 181 7.98 3.73 0.85
N ILE A 182 7.63 4.52 -0.16
CA ILE A 182 8.62 5.21 -0.99
C ILE A 182 9.03 6.49 -0.28
N ASP A 183 10.33 6.67 -0.07
CA ASP A 183 10.86 7.85 0.58
C ASP A 183 10.83 9.10 -0.32
N PRO A 184 10.83 10.31 0.25
CA PRO A 184 10.90 11.54 -0.54
C PRO A 184 12.13 11.53 -1.46
N GLY A 185 11.90 11.77 -2.76
CA GLY A 185 12.95 11.79 -3.78
C GLY A 185 13.38 10.40 -4.28
N GLU A 186 12.87 9.33 -3.68
CA GLU A 186 13.21 7.96 -4.04
C GLU A 186 12.42 7.49 -5.28
N GLN A 187 13.12 6.84 -6.21
CA GLN A 187 12.48 6.18 -7.35
C GLN A 187 11.79 4.90 -6.91
N ALA A 188 10.60 4.62 -7.45
CA ALA A 188 9.81 3.45 -7.04
C ALA A 188 10.56 2.11 -7.20
N SER A 189 11.35 1.93 -8.26
CA SER A 189 12.17 0.72 -8.45
C SER A 189 13.25 0.59 -7.38
N THR A 190 13.89 1.70 -7.00
CA THR A 190 14.89 1.74 -5.93
C THR A 190 14.26 1.40 -4.59
N ALA A 191 13.10 1.98 -4.28
CA ALA A 191 12.35 1.72 -3.05
C ALA A 191 11.97 0.23 -2.94
N ILE A 192 11.38 -0.35 -3.98
CA ILE A 192 10.96 -1.77 -3.96
C ILE A 192 12.15 -2.69 -3.73
N LYS A 193 13.30 -2.41 -4.36
CA LYS A 193 14.53 -3.18 -4.17
C LYS A 193 15.09 -3.03 -2.75
N ARG A 194 15.14 -1.80 -2.23
CA ARG A 194 15.58 -1.51 -0.86
C ARG A 194 14.72 -2.27 0.16
N GLU A 195 13.40 -2.14 0.07
CA GLU A 195 12.43 -2.82 0.95
C GLU A 195 12.56 -4.34 0.85
N PHE A 196 12.76 -4.89 -0.34
CA PHE A 196 13.01 -6.33 -0.50
C PHE A 196 14.27 -6.79 0.23
N ILE A 197 15.38 -6.05 0.11
CA ILE A 197 16.65 -6.38 0.79
C ILE A 197 16.46 -6.30 2.31
N GLU A 198 15.79 -5.26 2.81
CA GLU A 198 15.53 -5.05 4.23
C GLU A 198 14.63 -6.15 4.82
N GLU A 199 13.50 -6.44 4.16
CA GLU A 199 12.48 -7.32 4.73
C GLU A 199 12.70 -8.81 4.43
N ALA A 200 13.24 -9.15 3.26
CA ALA A 200 13.39 -10.54 2.83
C ALA A 200 14.84 -11.06 2.91
N MET A 201 15.84 -10.18 2.99
CA MET A 201 17.26 -10.57 2.96
C MET A 201 18.03 -10.18 4.23
N ASN A 202 17.33 -9.79 5.31
CA ASN A 202 17.94 -9.35 6.57
C ASN A 202 18.99 -8.23 6.38
N SER A 203 18.76 -7.33 5.42
CA SER A 203 19.66 -6.22 5.09
C SER A 203 21.08 -6.63 4.69
N ASN A 204 21.29 -7.84 4.16
CA ASN A 204 22.61 -8.30 3.73
C ASN A 204 23.05 -7.60 2.42
N PRO A 205 24.07 -6.71 2.45
CA PRO A 205 24.51 -5.95 1.28
C PRO A 205 25.12 -6.84 0.18
N ASP A 206 25.76 -7.96 0.54
CA ASP A 206 26.35 -8.90 -0.43
C ASP A 206 25.27 -9.64 -1.24
N ALA A 207 24.03 -9.62 -0.75
CA ALA A 207 22.89 -10.23 -1.39
C ALA A 207 22.24 -9.29 -2.44
N ALA A 208 22.46 -7.97 -2.34
CA ALA A 208 21.94 -6.99 -3.28
C ALA A 208 22.48 -7.17 -4.70
N ALA A 209 23.77 -7.54 -4.82
CA ALA A 209 24.41 -7.82 -6.11
C ALA A 209 23.82 -9.08 -6.79
N GLN A 210 23.34 -10.05 -6.01
CA GLN A 210 22.82 -11.32 -6.50
C GLN A 210 21.41 -11.21 -7.10
N ILE A 211 20.69 -10.13 -6.75
CA ILE A 211 19.32 -9.87 -7.20
C ILE A 211 19.25 -8.73 -8.22
N GLU A 212 20.39 -8.13 -8.60
CA GLU A 212 20.41 -7.02 -9.56
C GLU A 212 19.71 -7.40 -10.86
N ASP A 213 20.11 -8.52 -11.45
CA ASP A 213 19.54 -9.01 -12.71
C ASP A 213 18.04 -9.32 -12.57
N LEU A 214 17.60 -9.81 -11.41
CA LEU A 214 16.19 -10.07 -11.13
C LEU A 214 15.38 -8.77 -11.18
N PHE A 215 15.87 -7.70 -10.56
CA PHE A 215 15.20 -6.41 -10.54
C PHE A 215 15.31 -5.65 -11.86
N GLN A 216 16.35 -5.89 -12.67
CA GLN A 216 16.44 -5.37 -14.03
C GLN A 216 15.41 -6.00 -14.97
N LEU A 217 15.07 -7.27 -14.75
CA LEU A 217 14.04 -7.99 -15.51
C LEU A 217 12.63 -7.75 -14.98
N ALA A 218 12.48 -7.06 -13.85
CA ALA A 218 11.20 -6.85 -13.21
C ALA A 218 10.26 -5.98 -14.05
N THR A 219 8.99 -6.37 -14.07
CA THR A 219 7.92 -5.72 -14.81
C THR A 219 6.87 -5.18 -13.83
N SER A 220 6.16 -4.11 -14.21
CA SER A 220 5.08 -3.61 -13.35
C SER A 220 3.83 -4.46 -13.51
N ALA A 221 3.38 -5.08 -12.41
CA ALA A 221 2.14 -5.84 -12.36
C ALA A 221 0.91 -4.96 -12.08
N TYR A 222 1.08 -3.90 -11.29
CA TYR A 222 -0.01 -2.99 -10.90
C TYR A 222 0.53 -1.62 -10.47
N LYS A 223 -0.21 -0.57 -10.81
CA LYS A 223 -0.02 0.78 -10.26
C LYS A 223 -1.39 1.40 -10.01
N GLY A 224 -1.71 1.70 -8.76
CA GLY A 224 -3.04 2.22 -8.45
C GLY A 224 -3.37 2.30 -6.98
N TYR A 225 -4.62 2.66 -6.72
CA TYR A 225 -5.22 2.73 -5.39
C TYR A 225 -5.29 1.36 -4.72
N VAL A 226 -4.98 1.30 -3.44
CA VAL A 226 -5.17 0.12 -2.61
C VAL A 226 -6.26 0.38 -1.59
N ASP A 227 -7.22 -0.54 -1.48
CA ASP A 227 -8.20 -0.54 -0.39
C ASP A 227 -7.52 -0.91 0.93
N ASP A 228 -7.00 0.11 1.61
CA ASP A 228 -6.24 -0.01 2.86
C ASP A 228 -7.06 0.55 4.03
N PRO A 229 -7.10 -0.13 5.20
CA PRO A 229 -7.83 0.36 6.37
C PRO A 229 -7.31 1.68 6.93
N ARG A 230 -6.10 2.13 6.55
CA ARG A 230 -5.52 3.44 6.90
C ARG A 230 -6.01 4.57 5.99
N ASN A 231 -6.73 4.28 4.91
CA ASN A 231 -7.24 5.32 4.01
C ASN A 231 -8.29 6.20 4.72
N THR A 232 -8.29 7.49 4.40
CA THR A 232 -9.27 8.47 4.89
C THR A 232 -10.03 9.07 3.70
N GLY A 233 -11.08 9.85 3.93
CA GLY A 233 -11.77 10.59 2.86
C GLY A 233 -10.86 11.63 2.21
N LYS A 234 -9.74 11.94 2.85
CA LYS A 234 -8.75 12.90 2.36
C LYS A 234 -7.42 12.25 1.93
N LYS A 235 -7.31 10.92 1.94
CA LYS A 235 -6.07 10.19 1.61
C LYS A 235 -6.27 8.83 0.99
N LEU A 236 -5.23 8.39 0.30
CA LEU A 236 -5.18 7.05 -0.25
C LEU A 236 -3.75 6.49 -0.25
N LEU A 237 -3.64 5.18 -0.05
CA LEU A 237 -2.43 4.44 -0.34
C LEU A 237 -2.39 4.10 -1.84
N LEU A 238 -1.28 4.45 -2.49
CA LEU A 238 -0.95 3.98 -3.83
C LEU A 238 0.13 2.92 -3.72
N LYS A 239 -0.02 1.85 -4.48
CA LYS A 239 0.96 0.77 -4.54
C LYS A 239 1.42 0.58 -5.97
N SER A 240 2.72 0.49 -6.14
CA SER A 240 3.37 -0.01 -7.34
C SER A 240 3.84 -1.43 -7.07
N LEU A 241 3.29 -2.40 -7.78
CA LEU A 241 3.73 -3.80 -7.73
C LEU A 241 4.69 -4.06 -8.88
N GLN A 242 5.85 -4.63 -8.56
CA GLN A 242 6.79 -5.15 -9.54
C GLN A 242 6.93 -6.67 -9.39
N ASN A 243 6.93 -7.40 -10.51
CA ASN A 243 7.10 -8.85 -10.62
C ASN A 243 8.30 -9.17 -11.50
#